data_AF-A0ABD0SI50-F1
#
_entry.id   AF-A0ABD0SI50-F1
#
_cell.length_a   1.000
_cell.length_b   1.000
_cell.length_c   1.000
_cell.angle_alpha   90.00
_cell.angle_beta   90.00
_cell.angle_gamma   90.00
#
_symmetry.space_group_name_H-M   'P 1'
#
loop_
_entity.id
_entity.type
_entity.pdbx_description
1 polymer ?
#
loop_
_entity_poly.entity_id
_entity_poly.type
_entity_poly.pdbx_seq_one_letter_code
_entity_poly.pdbx_strand_id
1 'polypeptide(L)'
;MLARRFARCTNAVKITLFKAYCQSFYTCGLWTCYTQRAYSDLRVQYNNALRILLGLPWRCSASGMFAEAHTDDFYAIIRKRSASMLTRLRSSTNSLLSVFKDRWDTPLLRHWVKLHTG
;
A
#
# COMPACT_ATOMS: atom_id res chain seq x y z
N MET A 1 -9.15 -13.51 -15.60
CA MET A 1 -9.21 -12.93 -16.96
C MET A 1 -7.96 -12.10 -17.31
N LEU A 2 -7.53 -11.17 -16.45
CA LEU A 2 -6.33 -10.33 -16.69
C LEU A 2 -5.00 -11.11 -16.75
N ALA A 3 -4.69 -11.93 -15.74
CA ALA A 3 -3.44 -12.69 -15.71
C ALA A 3 -3.24 -13.60 -16.94
N ARG A 4 -4.33 -14.17 -17.49
CA ARG A 4 -4.29 -14.98 -18.72
C ARG A 4 -3.96 -14.14 -19.97
N ARG A 5 -4.51 -12.93 -20.08
CA ARG A 5 -4.24 -12.03 -21.22
C ARG A 5 -2.79 -11.56 -21.24
N PHE A 6 -2.22 -11.29 -20.07
CA PHE A 6 -0.83 -10.83 -19.93
C PHE A 6 0.15 -11.97 -19.64
N ALA A 7 -0.26 -13.24 -19.80
CA ALA A 7 0.56 -14.39 -19.44
C ALA A 7 1.90 -14.43 -20.21
N ARG A 8 1.86 -14.08 -21.51
CA ARG A 8 3.03 -14.02 -22.41
C ARG A 8 3.81 -12.71 -22.34
N CYS A 9 3.35 -11.73 -21.57
CA CYS A 9 4.07 -10.47 -21.42
C CYS A 9 5.30 -10.62 -20.53
N THR A 10 6.25 -9.69 -20.68
CA THR A 10 7.45 -9.64 -19.84
C THR A 10 7.09 -9.35 -18.38
N ASN A 11 7.99 -9.72 -17.46
CA ASN A 11 7.82 -9.42 -16.04
C ASN A 11 7.68 -7.92 -15.78
N ALA A 12 8.41 -7.08 -16.52
CA ALA A 12 8.30 -5.63 -16.43
C ALA A 12 6.87 -5.14 -16.71
N VAL A 13 6.23 -5.63 -17.77
CA VAL A 13 4.83 -5.25 -18.09
C VAL A 13 3.86 -5.71 -17.01
N LYS A 14 4.04 -6.94 -16.50
CA LYS A 14 3.22 -7.51 -15.41
C LYS A 14 3.37 -6.71 -14.12
N ILE A 15 4.58 -6.28 -13.79
CA ILE A 15 4.86 -5.42 -12.63
C ILE A 15 4.22 -4.05 -12.83
N THR A 16 4.37 -3.42 -13.99
CA THR A 16 3.71 -2.12 -14.27
C THR A 16 2.20 -2.21 -14.12
N LEU A 17 1.59 -3.28 -14.63
CA LEU A 17 0.17 -3.55 -14.47
C LEU A 17 -0.22 -3.69 -12.98
N PHE A 18 0.55 -4.46 -12.21
CA PHE A 18 0.36 -4.60 -10.78
C PHE A 18 0.47 -3.25 -10.05
N LYS A 19 1.48 -2.43 -10.35
CA LYS A 19 1.66 -1.10 -9.77
C LYS A 19 0.47 -0.19 -10.08
N ALA A 20 0.00 -0.17 -11.33
CA ALA A 20 -1.11 0.68 -11.76
C ALA A 20 -2.43 0.33 -11.06
N TYR A 21 -2.76 -0.96 -10.93
CA TYR A 21 -4.06 -1.39 -10.42
C TYR A 21 -4.07 -1.72 -8.92
N CYS A 22 -2.99 -2.31 -8.40
CA CYS A 22 -2.93 -2.82 -7.03
C CYS A 22 -2.18 -1.90 -6.06
N GLN A 23 -1.28 -1.01 -6.51
CA GLN A 23 -0.53 -0.10 -5.64
C GLN A 23 -1.13 1.31 -5.51
N SER A 24 -2.31 1.55 -6.10
CA SER A 24 -2.98 2.83 -5.95
C SER A 24 -3.28 3.12 -4.47
N PHE A 25 -3.82 2.12 -3.76
CA PHE A 25 -4.24 2.18 -2.35
C PHE A 25 -4.80 3.57 -2.01
N TYR A 26 -5.74 4.01 -2.84
CA TYR A 26 -6.31 5.34 -2.74
C TYR A 26 -6.84 5.55 -1.33
N THR A 27 -6.55 6.73 -0.77
CA THR A 27 -6.91 7.14 0.60
C THR A 27 -6.50 6.19 1.72
N CYS A 28 -5.55 5.27 1.52
CA CYS A 28 -5.12 4.37 2.60
C CYS A 28 -4.51 5.07 3.82
N GLY A 29 -3.99 6.29 3.65
CA GLY A 29 -3.60 7.13 4.78
C GLY A 29 -4.77 7.50 5.70
N LEU A 30 -6.02 7.46 5.24
CA LEU A 30 -7.21 7.75 6.05
C LEU A 30 -7.80 6.51 6.72
N TRP A 31 -7.24 5.32 6.49
CA TRP A 31 -7.77 4.09 7.05
C TRP A 31 -7.39 3.99 8.53
N THR A 32 -8.29 4.43 9.40
CA THR A 32 -8.12 4.35 10.86
C THR A 32 -9.09 3.37 11.50
N CYS A 33 -10.23 3.13 10.85
CA CYS A 33 -11.30 2.27 11.34
C CYS A 33 -11.43 1.03 10.43
N TYR A 34 -10.73 -0.04 10.78
CA TYR A 34 -10.82 -1.33 10.09
C TYR A 34 -10.62 -2.49 11.06
N THR A 35 -11.11 -3.67 10.68
CA THR A 35 -10.83 -4.90 11.43
C THR A 35 -9.48 -5.48 11.01
N GLN A 36 -8.78 -6.12 11.95
CA GLN A 36 -7.52 -6.81 11.65
C GLN A 36 -7.68 -7.89 10.59
N ARG A 37 -8.86 -8.53 10.55
CA ARG A 37 -9.22 -9.51 9.53
C ARG A 37 -9.27 -8.88 8.14
N ALA A 38 -10.02 -7.79 7.95
CA ALA A 38 -10.12 -7.12 6.66
C ALA A 38 -8.75 -6.61 6.15
N TYR A 39 -7.93 -6.09 7.07
CA TYR A 39 -6.57 -5.65 6.74
C TYR A 39 -5.66 -6.81 6.32
N SER A 40 -5.76 -7.94 7.02
CA SER A 40 -5.00 -9.16 6.70
C SER A 40 -5.44 -9.79 5.38
N ASP A 41 -6.75 -9.85 5.13
CA ASP A 41 -7.32 -10.37 3.89
C ASP A 41 -6.86 -9.52 2.70
N LEU A 42 -6.90 -8.20 2.82
CA LEU A 42 -6.40 -7.28 1.78
C LEU A 42 -4.91 -7.50 1.49
N ARG A 43 -4.09 -7.65 2.54
CA ARG A 43 -2.66 -7.96 2.38
C ARG A 43 -2.43 -9.30 1.67
N VAL A 44 -3.20 -10.33 2.02
CA VAL A 44 -3.11 -11.65 1.35
C VAL A 44 -3.50 -11.52 -0.12
N GLN A 45 -4.57 -10.79 -0.45
CA GLN A 45 -4.98 -10.57 -1.84
C GLN A 45 -3.94 -9.78 -2.64
N TYR A 46 -3.33 -8.76 -2.04
CA TYR A 46 -2.23 -8.00 -2.65
C TYR A 46 -1.03 -8.90 -2.98
N ASN A 47 -0.61 -9.75 -2.04
CA ASN A 47 0.48 -10.70 -2.26
C ASN A 47 0.12 -11.74 -3.33
N ASN A 48 -1.11 -12.26 -3.29
CA ASN A 48 -1.60 -13.24 -4.26
C ASN A 48 -1.68 -12.64 -5.67
N ALA A 49 -2.08 -11.38 -5.81
CA ALA A 49 -2.18 -10.73 -7.12
C ALA A 49 -0.82 -10.66 -7.82
N LEU A 50 0.24 -10.25 -7.13
CA LEU A 50 1.59 -10.25 -7.71
C LEU A 50 2.06 -11.68 -8.04
N ARG A 51 1.82 -12.63 -7.12
CA ARG A 51 2.17 -14.05 -7.32
C ARG A 51 1.55 -14.62 -8.59
N ILE A 52 0.25 -14.38 -8.79
CA ILE A 52 -0.51 -14.86 -9.95
C ILE A 52 -0.02 -14.20 -11.24
N LEU A 53 0.26 -12.89 -11.21
CA LEU A 53 0.73 -12.16 -12.40
C LEU A 53 2.11 -12.66 -12.86
N LEU A 54 3.02 -12.91 -11.90
CA LEU A 54 4.36 -13.40 -12.18
C LEU A 54 4.45 -14.94 -12.36
N GLY A 55 3.36 -15.67 -12.10
CA GLY A 55 3.33 -17.13 -12.21
C GLY A 55 4.22 -17.83 -11.18
N LEU A 56 4.36 -17.24 -9.99
CA LEU A 56 5.24 -17.73 -8.94
C LEU A 56 4.62 -18.90 -8.16
N PRO A 57 5.44 -19.80 -7.57
CA PRO A 57 4.96 -20.91 -6.76
C PRO A 57 4.13 -20.45 -5.56
N TRP A 58 3.20 -21.29 -5.11
CA TRP A 58 2.34 -20.97 -3.96
C TRP A 58 3.14 -20.79 -2.65
N ARG A 59 4.23 -21.56 -2.49
CA ARG A 59 5.17 -21.50 -1.35
C ARG A 59 6.37 -20.59 -1.61
N CYS A 60 6.15 -19.40 -2.16
CA CYS A 60 7.21 -18.38 -2.25
C CYS A 60 7.18 -17.46 -1.03
N SER A 61 8.36 -16.98 -0.62
CA SER A 61 8.45 -15.90 0.37
C SER A 61 7.79 -14.64 -0.20
N ALA A 62 6.90 -14.02 0.57
CA ALA A 62 6.27 -12.77 0.16
C ALA A 62 7.32 -11.65 0.03
N SER A 63 8.17 -11.48 1.05
CA SER A 63 9.23 -10.46 1.02
C SER A 63 10.22 -10.69 -0.11
N GLY A 64 10.60 -11.96 -0.37
CA GLY A 64 11.47 -12.32 -1.50
C GLY A 64 10.87 -11.93 -2.84
N MET A 65 9.60 -12.27 -3.08
CA MET A 65 8.88 -11.91 -4.30
C MET A 65 8.87 -10.39 -4.56
N PHE A 66 8.61 -9.59 -3.51
CA PHE A 66 8.59 -8.12 -3.64
C PHE A 66 9.99 -7.54 -3.88
N ALA A 67 11.01 -8.10 -3.22
CA ALA A 67 12.41 -7.71 -3.40
C ALA A 67 12.90 -8.01 -4.83
N GLU A 68 12.68 -9.23 -5.33
CA GLU A 68 13.05 -9.66 -6.68
C GLU A 68 12.30 -8.85 -7.77
N ALA A 69 11.03 -8.50 -7.51
CA ALA A 69 10.24 -7.68 -8.43
C ALA A 69 10.56 -6.17 -8.34
N HIS A 70 11.48 -5.75 -7.45
CA HIS A 70 11.80 -4.35 -7.17
C HIS A 70 10.52 -3.49 -7.00
N THR A 71 9.59 -3.97 -6.18
CA THR A 71 8.32 -3.31 -5.93
C THR A 71 7.96 -3.33 -4.45
N ASP A 72 7.31 -2.27 -3.98
CA ASP A 72 6.95 -2.13 -2.58
C ASP A 72 5.97 -3.21 -2.13
N ASP A 73 6.22 -3.77 -0.95
CA ASP A 73 5.26 -4.63 -0.27
C ASP A 73 4.06 -3.82 0.27
N PHE A 74 3.08 -4.54 0.81
CA PHE A 74 1.87 -3.93 1.33
C PHE A 74 2.14 -2.87 2.41
N TYR A 75 3.00 -3.19 3.38
CA TYR A 75 3.28 -2.29 4.50
C TYR A 75 4.08 -1.06 4.06
N ALA A 76 5.02 -1.24 3.13
CA ALA A 76 5.78 -0.16 2.54
C ALA A 76 4.87 0.84 1.84
N ILE A 77 3.86 0.39 1.07
CA ILE A 77 2.89 1.30 0.46
C ILE A 77 2.09 2.05 1.52
N ILE A 78 1.54 1.37 2.52
CA ILE A 78 0.74 2.02 3.58
C ILE A 78 1.55 3.10 4.30
N ARG A 79 2.81 2.82 4.65
CA ARG A 79 3.72 3.80 5.26
C ARG A 79 3.99 4.98 4.32
N LYS A 80 4.43 4.72 3.08
CA LYS A 80 4.75 5.79 2.10
C LYS A 80 3.57 6.72 1.86
N ARG A 81 2.35 6.16 1.73
CA ARG A 81 1.13 6.94 1.52
C ARG A 81 0.73 7.74 2.76
N SER A 82 0.84 7.14 3.94
CA SER A 82 0.58 7.81 5.21
C SER A 82 1.55 8.97 5.46
N ALA A 83 2.85 8.75 5.25
CA ALA A 83 3.88 9.79 5.34
C ALA A 83 3.63 10.92 4.34
N SER A 84 3.37 10.59 3.07
CA SER A 84 3.06 11.58 2.04
C SER A 84 1.84 12.43 2.42
N MET A 85 0.80 11.80 2.96
CA MET A 85 -0.39 12.50 3.42
C MET A 85 -0.12 13.42 4.61
N LEU A 86 0.63 12.94 5.60
CA LEU A 86 1.05 13.74 6.75
C LEU A 86 1.88 14.96 6.32
N THR A 87 2.85 14.77 5.42
CA THR A 87 3.67 15.86 4.88
C THR A 87 2.81 16.90 4.18
N ARG A 88 1.86 16.46 3.33
CA ARG A 88 0.93 17.36 2.64
C ARG A 88 0.00 18.11 3.59
N LEU A 89 -0.46 17.45 4.66
CA LEU A 89 -1.30 18.08 5.69
C LEU A 89 -0.51 19.21 6.38
N ARG A 90 0.73 18.91 6.80
CA ARG A 90 1.63 19.87 7.46
C ARG A 90 2.03 21.04 6.55
N SER A 91 2.23 20.80 5.25
CA SER A 91 2.58 21.86 4.30
C SER A 91 1.38 22.65 3.76
N SER A 92 0.14 22.21 4.00
CA SER A 92 -1.04 22.87 3.45
C SER A 92 -1.25 24.28 4.00
N THR A 93 -1.49 25.26 3.13
CA THR A 93 -1.91 26.62 3.53
C THR A 93 -3.42 26.75 3.70
N ASN A 94 -4.18 25.66 3.48
CA ASN A 94 -5.62 25.67 3.62
C ASN A 94 -6.02 25.84 5.10
N SER A 95 -6.83 26.86 5.39
CA SER A 95 -7.24 27.22 6.76
C SER A 95 -8.10 26.17 7.46
N LEU A 96 -8.79 25.29 6.71
CA LEU A 96 -9.50 24.15 7.30
C LEU A 96 -8.53 23.04 7.69
N LEU A 97 -7.52 22.79 6.85
CA LEU A 97 -6.52 21.76 7.10
C LEU A 97 -5.48 22.18 8.16
N SER A 98 -5.22 23.48 8.30
CA SER A 98 -4.28 24.01 9.29
C SER A 98 -4.69 23.65 10.72
N VAL A 99 -6.00 23.55 10.99
CA VAL A 99 -6.56 23.14 12.29
C VAL A 99 -6.08 21.74 12.71
N PHE A 100 -5.73 20.87 11.76
CA PHE A 100 -5.28 19.51 12.04
C PHE A 100 -3.76 19.37 12.15
N LYS A 101 -2.97 20.39 11.81
CA LYS A 101 -1.50 20.30 11.83
C LYS A 101 -0.94 20.05 13.24
N ASP A 102 -1.54 20.71 14.22
CA ASP A 102 -1.08 20.71 15.62
C ASP A 102 -1.93 19.81 16.53
N ARG A 103 -2.92 19.09 15.97
CA ARG A 103 -3.83 18.21 16.72
C ARG A 103 -3.38 16.76 16.75
N TRP A 104 -2.39 16.49 17.59
CA TRP A 104 -1.80 15.16 17.83
C TRP A 104 -2.77 14.13 18.42
N ASP A 105 -3.87 14.60 19.00
CA ASP A 105 -4.90 13.79 19.63
C ASP A 105 -5.79 13.04 18.64
N THR A 106 -5.76 13.40 17.36
CA THR A 106 -6.61 12.77 16.34
C THR A 106 -6.25 11.28 16.12
N PRO A 107 -7.25 10.39 15.95
CA PRO A 107 -7.02 8.97 15.66
C PRO A 107 -6.13 8.73 14.43
N LEU A 108 -6.18 9.67 13.47
CA LEU A 108 -5.39 9.67 12.25
C LEU A 108 -3.88 9.81 12.52
N LEU A 109 -3.50 10.83 13.30
CA LEU A 109 -2.09 11.08 13.62
C LEU A 109 -1.51 9.96 14.49
N ARG A 110 -2.27 9.46 15.46
CA ARG A 110 -1.85 8.28 16.26
C ARG A 110 -1.63 7.06 15.38
N HIS A 111 -2.52 6.83 14.41
CA HIS A 111 -2.38 5.73 13.46
C HIS A 111 -1.10 5.85 12.63
N TRP A 112 -0.84 7.04 12.08
CA TRP A 112 0.38 7.29 11.29
C TRP A 112 1.65 7.13 12.12
N VAL A 113 1.71 7.64 13.34
CA VAL A 113 2.89 7.46 14.20
C VAL A 113 3.14 5.97 14.43
N LYS A 114 2.11 5.21 14.81
CA LYS A 114 2.23 3.77 15.04
C LYS A 114 2.72 2.99 13.81
N LEU A 115 2.37 3.42 12.60
CA LEU A 115 2.83 2.79 11.36
C LEU A 115 4.33 3.01 11.08
N HIS A 116 4.96 4.04 11.65
CA HIS A 116 6.36 4.40 11.39
C HIS A 116 7.32 4.06 12.54
N THR A 117 6.80 3.79 13.74
CA THR A 117 7.59 3.45 14.93
C THR A 117 7.71 1.93 15.18
N GLY A 118 7.33 1.10 14.21
CA GLY A 118 7.32 -0.36 14.31
C GLY A 118 8.18 -1.04 13.25
#